data_AF-A0A5J6HK79-F1
#
_entry.id   AF-A0A5J6HK79-F1
#
_cell.length_a   1.000
_cell.length_b   1.000
_cell.length_c   1.000
_cell.angle_alpha   90.00
_cell.angle_beta   90.00
_cell.angle_gamma   90.00
#
_symmetry.space_group_name_H-M   'P 1'
#
loop_
_entity.id
_entity.type
_entity.pdbx_description
1 polymer ?
#
loop_
_entity_poly.entity_id
_entity_poly.type
_entity_poly.pdbx_seq_one_letter_code
_entity_poly.pdbx_strand_id
1 'polypeptide(L)' 'MALTAEERMRAAEEAVRQLKAALGEVGITLPSLRMDPLSAADEGALPLVELGRCNLDTALRLVAVLEGAR' A
#
# COMPACT_ATOMS: atom_id res chain seq x y z
N MET A 1 -3.47 21.07 12.63
CA MET A 1 -2.96 20.17 13.67
C MET A 1 -2.35 18.98 12.95
N ALA A 2 -1.15 18.56 13.33
CA ALA A 2 -0.56 17.35 12.76
C ALA A 2 -1.36 16.13 13.26
N LEU A 3 -1.58 15.15 12.38
CA LEU A 3 -2.19 13.87 12.76
C LEU A 3 -1.36 13.23 13.88
N THR A 4 -2.02 12.66 14.87
CA THR A 4 -1.42 11.82 15.90
C THR A 4 -0.81 10.55 15.28
N ALA A 5 0.06 9.86 16.01
CA ALA A 5 0.62 8.58 15.57
C ALA A 5 -0.48 7.54 15.27
N GLU A 6 -1.51 7.47 16.12
CA GLU A 6 -2.64 6.55 15.95
C GLU A 6 -3.49 6.87 14.70
N GLU A 7 -3.74 8.15 14.42
CA GLU A 7 -4.46 8.57 13.21
C GLU A 7 -3.67 8.26 11.94
N ARG A 8 -2.35 8.45 11.96
CA ARG A 8 -1.46 8.08 10.84
C ARG A 8 -1.47 6.58 10.59
N MET A 9 -1.40 5.78 11.65
CA MET A 9 -1.47 4.32 11.57
C MET A 9 -2.79 3.86 10.94
N ARG A 10 -3.94 4.38 11.42
CA ARG A 10 -5.25 4.09 10.82
C ARG A 10 -5.33 4.48 9.34
N ALA A 11 -4.82 5.64 8.99
CA ALA A 11 -4.81 6.10 7.60
C ALA A 11 -3.97 5.17 6.69
N ALA A 12 -2.84 4.68 7.18
CA ALA A 12 -1.98 3.75 6.45
C ALA A 12 -2.61 2.36 6.30
N GLU A 13 -3.25 1.84 7.34
CA GLU A 13 -4.01 0.59 7.27
C GLU A 13 -5.16 0.68 6.26
N GLU A 14 -5.87 1.80 6.27
CA GLU A 14 -6.94 2.07 5.33
C GLU A 14 -6.42 2.16 3.88
N ALA A 15 -5.30 2.85 3.65
CA ALA A 15 -4.65 2.89 2.35
C ALA A 15 -4.25 1.49 1.85
N VAL A 16 -3.72 0.64 2.74
CA VAL A 16 -3.40 -0.76 2.41
C VAL A 16 -4.65 -1.55 2.04
N ARG A 17 -5.76 -1.36 2.76
CA ARG A 17 -7.04 -2.01 2.47
C ARG A 17 -7.58 -1.60 1.11
N GLN A 18 -7.58 -0.30 0.81
CA GLN A 18 -8.02 0.22 -0.48
C GLN A 18 -7.14 -0.28 -1.62
N LEU A 19 -5.81 -0.27 -1.43
CA LEU A 19 -4.88 -0.77 -2.44
C LEU A 19 -5.09 -2.27 -2.71
N LYS A 20 -5.31 -3.10 -1.68
CA LYS A 20 -5.65 -4.52 -1.85
C LYS A 20 -6.93 -4.71 -2.65
N ALA A 21 -7.97 -3.93 -2.36
CA ALA A 21 -9.24 -4.01 -3.08
C ALA A 21 -9.06 -3.63 -4.56
N ALA A 22 -8.45 -2.47 -4.83
CA ALA A 22 -8.23 -1.98 -6.18
C ALA A 22 -7.34 -2.91 -7.02
N LEU A 23 -6.28 -3.47 -6.44
CA LEU A 23 -5.46 -4.49 -7.11
C LEU A 23 -6.27 -5.76 -7.41
N GLY A 24 -7.16 -6.16 -6.49
CA GLY A 24 -8.06 -7.29 -6.68
C GLY A 24 -9.02 -7.11 -7.85
N GLU A 25 -9.54 -5.90 -8.06
CA GLU A 25 -10.43 -5.56 -9.20
C GLU A 25 -9.76 -5.78 -10.56
N VAL A 26 -8.44 -5.61 -10.63
CA VAL A 26 -7.63 -5.84 -11.84
C VAL A 26 -6.95 -7.22 -11.87
N GLY A 27 -7.34 -8.11 -10.94
CA GLY A 27 -6.83 -9.49 -10.88
C GLY A 27 -5.40 -9.63 -10.37
N ILE A 28 -4.88 -8.62 -9.65
CA ILE A 28 -3.54 -8.62 -9.06
C ILE A 28 -3.64 -8.90 -7.56
N THR A 29 -2.80 -9.81 -7.05
CA THR A 29 -2.69 -10.07 -5.62
C THR A 29 -1.25 -9.88 -5.16
N LEU A 30 -1.06 -9.07 -4.11
CA LEU A 30 0.22 -8.89 -3.42
C LEU A 30 0.07 -9.41 -1.97
N PRO A 31 0.35 -10.69 -1.70
CA PRO A 31 0.14 -11.30 -0.38
C PRO A 31 0.94 -10.62 0.74
N SER A 32 2.10 -10.06 0.38
CA SER A 32 2.99 -9.38 1.30
C SER A 32 2.60 -7.92 1.58
N LEU A 33 1.58 -7.39 0.89
CA LEU A 33 1.15 -6.00 1.00
C LEU A 33 0.64 -5.71 2.41
N ARG A 34 1.35 -4.83 3.13
CA ARG A 34 1.05 -4.45 4.51
C ARG A 34 1.63 -3.07 4.82
N MET A 35 1.15 -2.46 5.88
CA MET A 35 1.81 -1.29 6.47
C MET A 35 3.05 -1.77 7.25
N ASP A 36 4.12 -0.98 7.24
CA ASP A 36 5.29 -1.23 8.10
C ASP A 36 5.04 -0.67 9.51
N PRO A 37 4.80 -1.51 10.52
CA PRO A 37 4.47 -1.05 11.87
C PRO A 37 5.59 -0.26 12.52
N LEU A 38 6.85 -0.46 12.10
CA LEU A 38 7.99 0.26 12.67
C LEU A 38 7.99 1.72 12.23
N SER A 39 7.72 1.98 10.95
CA SER A 39 7.59 3.34 10.43
C SER A 39 6.44 4.14 11.03
N ALA A 40 5.39 3.47 11.51
CA ALA A 40 4.21 4.11 12.11
C ALA A 40 4.39 4.47 13.59
N ALA A 41 5.41 3.91 14.26
CA ALA A 41 5.65 4.07 15.70
C ALA A 41 6.36 5.39 16.06
N ASP A 42 6.98 6.07 15.10
CA ASP A 42 7.75 7.29 15.34
C ASP A 42 6.90 8.57 15.19
N GLU A 43 6.96 9.43 16.20
CA GLU A 43 6.20 10.68 16.25
C GLU A 43 6.77 11.69 15.25
N GLY A 44 6.16 11.74 14.06
CA GLY A 44 6.58 12.64 12.97
C GLY A 44 6.99 11.89 11.71
N ALA A 45 7.13 10.57 11.77
CA ALA A 45 7.35 9.74 10.60
C ALA A 45 6.08 9.56 9.76
N LEU A 46 6.28 9.39 8.46
CA LEU A 46 5.23 8.97 7.54
C LEU A 46 5.19 7.44 7.52
N PRO A 47 4.04 6.81 7.83
CA PRO A 47 3.92 5.36 7.73
C PRO A 47 4.24 4.89 6.31
N LEU A 48 5.05 3.85 6.22
CA LEU A 48 5.44 3.22 4.97
C LEU A 48 4.53 2.02 4.68
N VAL A 49 4.36 1.76 3.39
CA VAL A 49 3.63 0.59 2.88
C VAL A 49 4.62 -0.36 2.22
N GLU A 50 4.70 -1.56 2.76
CA GLU A 50 5.50 -2.66 2.24
C GLU A 50 4.73 -3.35 1.11
N LEU A 51 5.14 -3.16 -0.14
CA LEU A 51 4.52 -3.79 -1.30
C LEU A 51 4.92 -5.27 -1.47
N GLY A 52 6.13 -5.63 -1.04
CA GLY A 52 6.72 -6.95 -1.21
C GLY A 52 7.21 -7.23 -2.64
N ARG A 53 7.64 -8.47 -2.88
CA ARG A 53 8.07 -8.92 -4.21
C ARG A 53 6.88 -9.44 -5.00
N CYS A 54 6.88 -9.19 -6.31
CA CYS A 54 5.96 -9.79 -7.25
C CYS A 54 6.72 -10.55 -8.36
N ASN A 55 6.04 -11.43 -9.07
CA ASN A 55 6.61 -12.12 -10.23
C ASN A 55 6.51 -11.24 -11.49
N LEU A 56 7.17 -11.67 -12.58
CA LEU A 56 7.20 -10.91 -13.83
C LEU A 56 5.79 -10.65 -14.40
N ASP A 57 4.90 -11.64 -14.39
CA ASP A 57 3.52 -11.50 -14.87
C ASP A 57 2.76 -10.40 -14.10
N THR A 58 2.88 -10.41 -12.77
CA THR A 58 2.27 -9.39 -11.91
C THR A 58 2.86 -8.01 -12.18
N ALA A 59 4.18 -7.91 -12.36
CA ALA A 59 4.84 -6.64 -12.65
C ALA A 59 4.36 -6.05 -13.99
N LEU A 60 4.22 -6.86 -15.04
CA LEU A 60 3.71 -6.41 -16.34
C LEU A 60 2.24 -5.98 -16.26
N ARG A 61 1.40 -6.69 -15.50
CA ARG A 61 0.00 -6.28 -15.26
C ARG A 61 -0.08 -4.95 -14.53
N LEU A 62 0.76 -4.73 -13.52
CA LEU A 62 0.85 -3.45 -12.81
C LEU A 62 1.19 -2.31 -13.77
N VAL A 63 2.19 -2.50 -14.65
CA VAL A 63 2.55 -1.49 -15.66
C VAL A 63 1.36 -1.15 -16.55
N ALA A 64 0.67 -2.14 -17.11
CA ALA A 64 -0.47 -1.92 -17.98
C ALA A 64 -1.61 -1.14 -17.29
N VAL A 65 -1.89 -1.45 -16.01
CA VAL A 65 -2.90 -0.74 -15.21
C VAL A 65 -2.48 0.72 -14.97
N LEU A 66 -1.22 0.95 -14.61
CA LEU A 66 -0.70 2.29 -14.33
C LEU A 66 -0.64 3.16 -15.59
N GLU A 67 -0.32 2.59 -16.74
CA GLU A 67 -0.36 3.30 -18.03
C GLU A 67 -1.78 3.73 -18.42
N GLY A 68 -2.79 2.92 -18.12
CA GLY A 68 -4.19 3.25 -18.35
C GLY A 68 -4.78 4.27 -17.37
N ALA A 69 -4.11 4.52 -16.23
CA ALA A 69 -4.55 5.47 -15.21
C ALA A 69 -4.00 6.90 -15.42
N ARG A 70 -3.13 7.10 -16.42
CA ARG A 70 -2.53 8.39 -16.76
C ARG A 70 -3.45 9.22 -17.66
#